data_AF-A0A932Z5R3-F1
#
_entry.id   AF-A0A932Z5R3-F1
#
_cell.length_a   1.000
_cell.length_b   1.000
_cell.length_c   1.000
_cell.angle_alpha   90.00
_cell.angle_beta   90.00
_cell.angle_gamma   90.00
#
_symmetry.space_group_name_H-M   'P 1'
#
loop_
_entity.id
_entity.type
_entity.pdbx_description
1 polymer ?
#
loop_
_entity_poly.entity_id
_entity_poly.type
_entity_poly.pdbx_seq_one_letter_code
_entity_poly.pdbx_strand_id
1 'polypeptide(L)'
;MASGNWMEEQEDGMYGLRSELRNWHRLGVILVMLGVTVAVACGPAAATPTPTSAPPTPTRAAAAPTATPTTAPAPSVATPTPTRPPGAPVVVATPTPTAAAVGPGVRAQEGVKRGGVLRVAGDTKVSVFDLHQSTTNNNALSQGHMYDQLLRMNPSDGNKTIIPDLASSWEMSQDGLSYTYHLRPGVKFHDGSTMTADDVVATYNKIIFPGTGVLSPRKDMFAAVTKVEAVDPLTVRFVLKRPSAGAFTGTGTAWNVIVSKKTLEANKNNLKTVPDYPGTGPFRLVRFTVGEQIVSERNPDYWNKGLPYLDGVTTLEAGGGSAGAAAVFTGKAEYAGISYDLVPQAERSNG
;
A
#
# COMPACT_ATOMS: atom_id res chain seq x y z
N MET A 1 47.46 -53.35 -82.22
CA MET A 1 47.49 -54.50 -81.31
C MET A 1 46.74 -54.03 -80.06
N ALA A 2 45.42 -54.20 -80.00
CA ALA A 2 44.71 -55.42 -79.56
C ALA A 2 44.76 -55.56 -78.02
N SER A 3 43.68 -55.85 -77.28
CA SER A 3 42.22 -55.92 -77.59
C SER A 3 41.48 -56.27 -76.28
N GLY A 4 40.27 -55.76 -76.04
CA GLY A 4 39.43 -56.25 -74.93
C GLY A 4 38.32 -55.29 -74.51
N ASN A 5 37.10 -55.82 -74.35
CA ASN A 5 35.91 -55.11 -73.86
C ASN A 5 35.10 -56.10 -72.98
N TRP A 6 34.19 -55.57 -72.15
CA TRP A 6 33.19 -56.27 -71.32
C TRP A 6 33.65 -56.98 -70.02
N MET A 7 33.22 -56.45 -68.88
CA MET A 7 32.12 -57.03 -68.09
C MET A 7 31.62 -56.05 -67.01
N GLU A 8 30.32 -55.77 -67.06
CA GLU A 8 29.33 -55.71 -65.96
C GLU A 8 29.73 -55.09 -64.60
N GLU A 9 29.11 -53.98 -64.17
CA GLU A 9 27.72 -53.82 -63.67
C GLU A 9 27.72 -53.81 -62.13
N GLN A 10 27.47 -52.63 -61.52
CA GLN A 10 26.72 -52.41 -60.27
C GLN A 10 26.87 -50.95 -59.78
N GLU A 11 25.80 -50.18 -59.99
CA GLU A 11 25.20 -49.19 -59.07
C GLU A 11 26.00 -47.95 -58.62
N ASP A 12 25.82 -46.87 -59.40
CA ASP A 12 25.77 -45.48 -58.91
C ASP A 12 24.69 -45.26 -57.84
N GLY A 13 24.91 -44.29 -56.93
CA GLY A 13 23.76 -43.61 -56.30
C GLY A 13 23.94 -43.01 -54.90
N MET A 14 24.75 -41.95 -54.73
CA MET A 14 24.54 -41.01 -53.61
C MET A 14 25.23 -39.63 -53.78
N TYR A 15 24.73 -38.77 -54.68
CA TYR A 15 25.05 -37.34 -54.70
C TYR A 15 23.88 -36.46 -55.18
N GLY A 16 23.69 -35.33 -54.51
CA GLY A 16 22.76 -34.24 -54.90
C GLY A 16 21.35 -34.33 -54.30
N LEU A 17 20.63 -33.22 -54.07
CA LEU A 17 21.05 -31.81 -54.07
C LEU A 17 20.00 -30.98 -53.30
N ARG A 18 20.42 -29.91 -52.61
CA ARG A 18 19.48 -28.94 -52.00
C ARG A 18 19.13 -27.84 -53.01
N SER A 19 17.91 -27.81 -53.54
CA SER A 19 17.19 -26.56 -53.90
C SER A 19 15.83 -26.84 -54.57
N GLU A 20 14.93 -25.86 -54.50
CA GLU A 20 13.67 -25.72 -55.27
C GLU A 20 12.48 -26.64 -54.90
N LEU A 21 11.49 -26.07 -54.19
CA LEU A 21 10.05 -26.09 -54.55
C LEU A 21 9.19 -25.37 -53.49
N ARG A 22 9.54 -24.11 -53.22
CA ARG A 22 8.70 -23.16 -52.46
C ARG A 22 7.69 -22.51 -53.43
N ASN A 23 6.49 -23.09 -53.61
CA ASN A 23 5.24 -22.34 -53.92
C ASN A 23 3.95 -23.14 -54.24
N TRP A 24 3.86 -24.46 -54.03
CA TRP A 24 2.59 -25.20 -54.26
C TRP A 24 2.05 -25.88 -52.99
N HIS A 25 0.74 -26.12 -52.96
CA HIS A 25 -0.07 -26.62 -51.83
C HIS A 25 -0.52 -25.61 -50.76
N ARG A 26 -1.31 -24.63 -51.20
CA ARG A 26 -2.61 -24.39 -50.54
C ARG A 26 -3.59 -25.52 -50.93
N LEU A 27 -4.60 -25.78 -50.07
CA LEU A 27 -5.85 -26.56 -50.28
C LEU A 27 -5.87 -28.07 -49.93
N GLY A 28 -6.96 -28.49 -49.25
CA GLY A 28 -7.34 -29.87 -48.85
C GLY A 28 -6.85 -30.26 -47.44
N VAL A 29 -7.63 -30.38 -46.35
CA VAL A 29 -9.06 -30.72 -46.13
C VAL A 29 -9.48 -32.10 -46.65
N ILE A 30 -9.74 -33.05 -45.73
CA ILE A 30 -10.94 -33.91 -45.67
C ILE A 30 -10.91 -34.80 -44.39
N LEU A 31 -12.09 -35.28 -43.99
CA LEU A 31 -12.46 -35.85 -42.69
C LEU A 31 -13.18 -37.20 -42.86
N VAL A 32 -12.87 -38.19 -42.01
CA VAL A 32 -13.54 -39.52 -41.86
C VAL A 32 -13.35 -39.95 -40.39
N MET A 33 -14.30 -40.14 -39.46
CA MET A 33 -15.76 -40.41 -39.39
C MET A 33 -16.23 -41.89 -39.47
N LEU A 34 -17.23 -42.22 -38.63
CA LEU A 34 -17.91 -43.53 -38.36
C LEU A 34 -17.09 -44.58 -37.56
N GLY A 35 -17.62 -45.38 -36.62
CA GLY A 35 -18.96 -45.60 -36.03
C GLY A 35 -18.87 -46.66 -34.89
N VAL A 36 -19.90 -47.14 -34.17
CA VAL A 36 -21.33 -46.82 -34.03
C VAL A 36 -21.89 -47.43 -32.70
N THR A 37 -22.67 -46.66 -31.93
CA THR A 37 -23.95 -46.91 -31.15
C THR A 37 -24.33 -48.35 -30.66
N VAL A 38 -25.00 -48.65 -29.50
CA VAL A 38 -26.30 -48.18 -28.88
C VAL A 38 -26.49 -48.69 -27.40
N ALA A 39 -27.29 -47.98 -26.56
CA ALA A 39 -28.04 -48.37 -25.30
C ALA A 39 -27.28 -48.92 -24.06
N VAL A 40 -27.43 -48.43 -22.81
CA VAL A 40 -28.59 -48.19 -21.89
C VAL A 40 -29.08 -49.44 -21.12
N ALA A 41 -28.87 -49.49 -19.78
CA ALA A 41 -29.87 -49.77 -18.72
C ALA A 41 -29.25 -49.98 -17.30
N CYS A 42 -29.98 -49.53 -16.27
CA CYS A 42 -30.06 -49.96 -14.84
C CYS A 42 -28.81 -50.32 -13.98
N GLY A 43 -28.76 -49.77 -12.76
CA GLY A 43 -28.07 -50.38 -11.59
C GLY A 43 -29.04 -51.27 -10.77
N PRO A 44 -28.82 -51.54 -9.46
CA PRO A 44 -27.68 -51.20 -8.58
C PRO A 44 -27.03 -52.44 -7.90
N ALA A 45 -25.98 -52.27 -7.08
CA ALA A 45 -25.84 -52.83 -5.70
C ALA A 45 -24.39 -53.00 -5.17
N ALA A 46 -24.21 -52.55 -3.92
CA ALA A 46 -23.42 -53.15 -2.83
C ALA A 46 -21.87 -53.18 -2.78
N ALA A 47 -21.41 -53.09 -1.51
CA ALA A 47 -20.12 -53.52 -0.93
C ALA A 47 -18.86 -52.62 -1.07
N THR A 48 -18.66 -51.81 -0.03
CA THR A 48 -17.37 -51.34 0.52
C THR A 48 -16.40 -52.51 0.82
N PRO A 49 -15.05 -52.31 0.85
CA PRO A 49 -14.42 -51.53 1.93
C PRO A 49 -13.29 -50.57 1.54
N THR A 50 -13.11 -49.55 2.38
CA THR A 50 -11.96 -48.63 2.43
C THR A 50 -10.68 -49.36 2.88
N PRO A 51 -9.50 -48.82 2.51
CA PRO A 51 -8.47 -48.64 3.53
C PRO A 51 -8.00 -47.18 3.65
N THR A 52 -7.99 -46.71 4.89
CA THR A 52 -7.42 -45.45 5.37
C THR A 52 -5.94 -45.28 4.98
N SER A 53 -5.56 -44.12 4.45
CA SER A 53 -4.17 -43.64 4.45
C SER A 53 -4.00 -42.50 5.46
N ALA A 54 -3.12 -42.67 6.44
CA ALA A 54 -2.83 -41.68 7.47
C ALA A 54 -1.89 -40.56 6.97
N PRO A 55 -1.95 -39.33 7.55
CA PRO A 55 -0.99 -38.26 7.24
C PRO A 55 0.38 -38.52 7.88
N PRO A 56 1.50 -38.06 7.26
CA PRO A 56 2.84 -38.30 7.78
C PRO A 56 3.18 -37.44 9.01
N THR A 57 3.83 -38.07 9.98
CA THR A 57 4.37 -37.46 11.21
C THR A 57 5.47 -36.43 10.93
N PRO A 58 5.52 -35.27 11.63
CA PRO A 58 6.55 -34.26 11.41
C PRO A 58 7.93 -34.72 11.89
N THR A 59 8.95 -34.50 11.06
CA THR A 59 10.35 -34.78 11.40
C THR A 59 10.89 -33.80 12.46
N ARG A 60 11.50 -34.38 13.48
CA ARG A 60 12.17 -33.75 14.64
C ARG A 60 13.09 -32.57 14.25
N ALA A 61 12.85 -31.41 14.86
CA ALA A 61 13.70 -30.23 14.73
C ALA A 61 15.12 -30.47 15.29
N ALA A 62 16.13 -29.91 14.63
CA ALA A 62 17.50 -29.87 15.12
C ALA A 62 17.68 -28.81 16.22
N ALA A 63 18.60 -29.06 17.15
CA ALA A 63 18.78 -28.23 18.34
C ALA A 63 19.38 -26.85 18.05
N ALA A 64 18.89 -25.83 18.76
CA ALA A 64 19.48 -24.50 18.77
C ALA A 64 20.77 -24.45 19.62
N PRO A 65 21.76 -23.61 19.28
CA PRO A 65 22.94 -23.39 20.11
C PRO A 65 22.59 -22.59 21.39
N THR A 66 23.22 -22.99 22.49
CA THR A 66 23.02 -22.44 23.85
C THR A 66 23.37 -20.96 23.94
N ALA A 67 22.41 -20.12 24.37
CA ALA A 67 22.66 -18.75 24.79
C ALA A 67 23.04 -18.70 26.29
N THR A 68 24.14 -18.03 26.60
CA THR A 68 24.66 -17.84 27.97
C THR A 68 23.74 -16.94 28.79
N PRO A 69 23.47 -17.22 30.08
CA PRO A 69 22.63 -16.36 30.90
C PRO A 69 23.34 -15.02 31.18
N THR A 70 22.82 -13.93 30.62
CA THR A 70 23.25 -12.57 30.97
C THR A 70 22.61 -12.17 32.30
N THR A 71 23.44 -11.72 33.25
CA THR A 71 23.03 -11.37 34.61
C THR A 71 22.12 -10.14 34.62
N ALA A 72 20.97 -10.22 35.31
CA ALA A 72 20.10 -9.07 35.53
C ALA A 72 20.73 -8.10 36.57
N PRO A 73 20.71 -6.77 36.34
CA PRO A 73 21.13 -5.80 37.36
C PRO A 73 20.10 -5.69 38.49
N ALA A 74 20.60 -5.53 39.72
CA ALA A 74 19.81 -5.47 40.94
C ALA A 74 18.93 -4.19 41.03
N PRO A 75 17.81 -4.23 41.80
CA PRO A 75 16.94 -3.06 41.96
C PRO A 75 17.65 -1.92 42.71
N SER A 76 17.56 -0.71 42.18
CA SER A 76 18.08 0.50 42.81
C SER A 76 17.20 0.91 44.00
N VAL A 77 17.85 1.25 45.12
CA VAL A 77 17.17 1.64 46.37
C VAL A 77 16.63 3.07 46.24
N ALA A 78 15.32 3.23 46.40
CA ALA A 78 14.67 4.54 46.39
C ALA A 78 15.05 5.39 47.62
N THR A 79 15.48 6.63 47.40
CA THR A 79 15.67 7.63 48.45
C THR A 79 14.32 8.30 48.80
N PRO A 80 13.98 8.50 50.09
CA PRO A 80 12.70 9.11 50.47
C PRO A 80 12.63 10.60 50.10
N THR A 81 11.53 11.00 49.46
CA THR A 81 11.20 12.40 49.16
C THR A 81 10.74 13.13 50.43
N PRO A 82 11.15 14.40 50.68
CA PRO A 82 10.76 15.13 51.89
C PRO A 82 9.26 15.46 51.94
N THR A 83 8.64 15.22 53.09
CA THR A 83 7.22 15.45 53.35
C THR A 83 6.89 16.95 53.46
N ARG A 84 5.95 17.44 52.65
CA ARG A 84 5.48 18.84 52.73
C ARG A 84 4.52 19.04 53.92
N PRO A 85 4.62 20.13 54.71
CA PRO A 85 3.64 20.43 55.74
C PRO A 85 2.24 20.72 55.16
N PRO A 86 1.15 20.35 55.84
CA PRO A 86 -0.20 20.73 55.45
C PRO A 86 -0.50 22.18 55.90
N GLY A 87 -0.93 23.05 54.97
CA GLY A 87 -1.39 24.40 55.33
C GLY A 87 -1.27 25.50 54.27
N ALA A 88 -0.42 25.34 53.24
CA ALA A 88 -0.29 26.36 52.19
C ALA A 88 -1.48 26.30 51.19
N PRO A 89 -2.16 27.42 50.89
CA PRO A 89 -3.23 27.45 49.89
C PRO A 89 -2.68 27.17 48.49
N VAL A 90 -3.33 26.26 47.77
CA VAL A 90 -2.98 25.95 46.38
C VAL A 90 -3.52 27.07 45.50
N VAL A 91 -2.64 27.99 45.09
CA VAL A 91 -2.93 28.93 44.01
C VAL A 91 -3.01 28.13 42.72
N VAL A 92 -4.23 27.85 42.26
CA VAL A 92 -4.46 27.24 40.95
C VAL A 92 -4.20 28.29 39.88
N ALA A 93 -2.93 28.40 39.46
CA ALA A 93 -2.58 29.15 38.27
C ALA A 93 -3.19 28.44 37.05
N THR A 94 -4.13 29.08 36.36
CA THR A 94 -4.63 28.65 35.05
C THR A 94 -3.48 28.69 34.05
N PRO A 95 -2.99 27.53 33.55
CA PRO A 95 -1.74 27.52 32.84
C PRO A 95 -1.99 27.58 31.33
N THR A 96 -1.36 28.54 30.65
CA THR A 96 -1.53 28.79 29.21
C THR A 96 -1.10 27.57 28.38
N PRO A 97 -1.85 27.14 27.36
CA PRO A 97 -1.42 26.04 26.49
C PRO A 97 -0.12 26.40 25.76
N THR A 98 0.88 25.52 25.85
CA THR A 98 2.16 25.69 25.15
C THR A 98 2.01 25.24 23.71
N ALA A 99 1.90 26.18 22.78
CA ALA A 99 2.05 25.88 21.36
C ALA A 99 3.47 25.37 21.10
N ALA A 100 3.60 24.08 20.74
CA ALA A 100 4.88 23.54 20.31
C ALA A 100 5.31 24.19 18.99
N ALA A 101 6.58 24.59 18.86
CA ALA A 101 7.07 25.25 17.65
C ALA A 101 7.04 24.28 16.45
N VAL A 102 6.17 24.56 15.50
CA VAL A 102 5.88 23.69 14.35
C VAL A 102 6.83 23.99 13.18
N GLY A 103 7.53 22.97 12.68
CA GLY A 103 8.33 23.10 11.46
C GLY A 103 7.46 23.37 10.22
N PRO A 104 7.96 24.06 9.19
CA PRO A 104 7.18 24.28 7.98
C PRO A 104 6.78 22.96 7.34
N GLY A 105 5.49 22.83 6.96
CA GLY A 105 5.03 21.71 6.13
C GLY A 105 5.74 21.66 4.77
N VAL A 106 5.54 20.60 4.00
CA VAL A 106 6.23 20.40 2.71
C VAL A 106 5.99 21.61 1.80
N ARG A 107 7.06 22.29 1.38
CA ARG A 107 7.02 23.45 0.46
C ARG A 107 7.56 23.09 -0.91
N ALA A 108 7.12 23.82 -1.93
CA ALA A 108 7.78 23.79 -3.23
C ALA A 108 9.21 24.34 -3.12
N GLN A 109 10.13 23.68 -3.83
CA GLN A 109 11.52 24.08 -4.04
C GLN A 109 11.61 24.75 -5.42
N GLU A 110 12.46 25.77 -5.52
CA GLU A 110 12.76 26.45 -6.77
C GLU A 110 13.72 25.61 -7.64
N GLY A 111 13.75 25.85 -8.95
CA GLY A 111 14.63 25.14 -9.89
C GLY A 111 14.27 23.68 -10.18
N VAL A 112 13.31 23.06 -9.48
CA VAL A 112 12.89 21.68 -9.73
C VAL A 112 12.18 21.56 -11.08
N LYS A 113 12.65 20.61 -11.91
CA LYS A 113 12.02 20.27 -13.20
C LYS A 113 10.56 19.83 -12.96
N ARG A 114 9.63 20.49 -13.64
CA ARG A 114 8.20 20.16 -13.59
C ARG A 114 7.80 19.23 -14.72
N GLY A 115 6.69 18.54 -14.47
CA GLY A 115 5.98 17.69 -15.41
C GLY A 115 6.48 16.26 -15.51
N GLY A 116 5.88 15.50 -16.41
CA GLY A 116 6.13 14.08 -16.61
C GLY A 116 5.35 13.17 -15.65
N VAL A 117 5.36 11.87 -15.94
CA VAL A 117 4.65 10.83 -15.18
C VAL A 117 5.66 9.92 -14.52
N LEU A 118 5.57 9.75 -13.20
CA LEU A 118 6.36 8.76 -12.47
C LEU A 118 5.72 7.38 -12.60
N ARG A 119 6.45 6.41 -13.14
CA ARG A 119 6.00 5.02 -13.27
C ARG A 119 6.60 4.20 -12.13
N VAL A 120 5.73 3.68 -11.27
CA VAL A 120 6.07 2.86 -10.11
C VAL A 120 5.73 1.41 -10.44
N ALA A 121 6.67 0.49 -10.28
CA ALA A 121 6.35 -0.94 -10.25
C ALA A 121 5.91 -1.31 -8.83
N GLY A 122 4.61 -1.57 -8.67
CA GLY A 122 4.01 -2.09 -7.44
C GLY A 122 4.21 -3.59 -7.26
N ASP A 123 4.04 -4.05 -6.03
CA ASP A 123 4.33 -5.44 -5.65
C ASP A 123 3.21 -6.41 -6.04
N THR A 124 1.96 -5.99 -5.92
CA THR A 124 0.80 -6.88 -6.01
C THR A 124 -0.42 -6.19 -6.59
N LYS A 125 -1.43 -6.99 -6.94
CA LYS A 125 -2.75 -6.51 -7.34
C LYS A 125 -3.44 -5.76 -6.20
N VAL A 126 -3.93 -4.56 -6.47
CA VAL A 126 -4.86 -3.84 -5.58
C VAL A 126 -6.24 -4.50 -5.60
N SER A 127 -6.71 -4.93 -4.43
CA SER A 127 -8.02 -5.57 -4.21
C SER A 127 -8.91 -4.85 -3.18
N VAL A 128 -8.36 -3.83 -2.51
CA VAL A 128 -9.02 -3.00 -1.50
C VAL A 128 -8.66 -1.54 -1.77
N PHE A 129 -9.65 -0.64 -1.81
CA PHE A 129 -9.41 0.80 -1.97
C PHE A 129 -9.51 1.58 -0.65
N ASP A 130 -10.16 1.02 0.35
CA ASP A 130 -10.27 1.63 1.68
C ASP A 130 -8.93 1.53 2.43
N LEU A 131 -8.13 2.61 2.40
CA LEU A 131 -6.83 2.68 3.09
C LEU A 131 -6.96 2.46 4.60
N HIS A 132 -8.10 2.81 5.21
CA HIS A 132 -8.33 2.56 6.63
C HIS A 132 -8.47 1.07 6.93
N GLN A 133 -8.99 0.28 5.98
CA GLN A 133 -9.19 -1.18 6.12
C GLN A 133 -8.03 -2.02 5.55
N SER A 134 -7.22 -1.49 4.63
CA SER A 134 -6.10 -2.23 4.02
C SER A 134 -4.94 -2.46 4.98
N THR A 135 -4.35 -3.66 4.96
CA THR A 135 -3.16 -4.04 5.72
C THR A 135 -1.89 -4.15 4.88
N THR A 136 -1.92 -3.83 3.58
CA THR A 136 -0.78 -4.11 2.66
C THR A 136 -0.11 -2.82 2.20
N ASN A 137 1.22 -2.69 2.38
CA ASN A 137 1.98 -1.50 1.98
C ASN A 137 1.77 -1.11 0.51
N ASN A 138 1.57 -2.10 -0.37
CA ASN A 138 1.24 -1.90 -1.77
C ASN A 138 0.04 -0.96 -1.98
N ASN A 139 -0.98 -0.98 -1.10
CA ASN A 139 -2.09 -0.03 -1.17
C ASN A 139 -1.67 1.41 -0.87
N ALA A 140 -0.87 1.66 0.17
CA ALA A 140 -0.38 3.01 0.46
C ALA A 140 0.55 3.52 -0.65
N LEU A 141 1.40 2.65 -1.22
CA LEU A 141 2.24 2.98 -2.37
C LEU A 141 1.39 3.34 -3.60
N SER A 142 0.32 2.59 -3.86
CA SER A 142 -0.47 2.70 -5.10
C SER A 142 -1.61 3.72 -5.03
N GLN A 143 -1.97 4.22 -3.84
CA GLN A 143 -3.13 5.09 -3.64
C GLN A 143 -2.88 6.27 -2.70
N GLY A 144 -1.86 6.21 -1.84
CA GLY A 144 -1.65 7.21 -0.79
C GLY A 144 -1.40 8.62 -1.33
N HIS A 145 -0.84 8.75 -2.53
CA HIS A 145 -0.62 10.04 -3.22
C HIS A 145 -1.93 10.71 -3.69
N MET A 146 -3.08 10.04 -3.60
CA MET A 146 -4.39 10.62 -3.90
C MET A 146 -5.05 11.29 -2.68
N TYR A 147 -4.47 11.16 -1.48
CA TYR A 147 -5.06 11.66 -0.24
C TYR A 147 -4.03 12.35 0.66
N ASP A 148 -4.45 13.30 1.48
CA ASP A 148 -3.63 13.83 2.58
C ASP A 148 -4.14 13.32 3.94
N GLN A 149 -3.37 13.59 5.00
CA GLN A 149 -3.72 13.25 6.38
C GLN A 149 -3.81 14.53 7.24
N LEU A 150 -4.16 14.43 8.53
CA LEU A 150 -4.20 15.62 9.41
C LEU A 150 -2.80 16.24 9.56
N LEU A 151 -1.83 15.42 9.94
CA LEU A 151 -0.42 15.77 9.96
C LEU A 151 0.31 14.86 8.97
N ARG A 152 1.63 14.98 8.84
CA ARG A 152 2.41 14.09 7.96
C ARG A 152 3.74 13.75 8.64
N MET A 153 4.13 12.47 8.61
CA MET A 153 5.51 12.10 8.94
C MET A 153 6.46 12.76 7.95
N ASN A 154 7.52 13.41 8.42
CA ASN A 154 8.39 14.21 7.58
C ASN A 154 9.23 13.32 6.63
N PRO A 155 9.00 13.32 5.31
CA PRO A 155 9.78 12.47 4.41
C PRO A 155 11.25 12.92 4.31
N SER A 156 11.55 14.19 4.60
CA SER A 156 12.89 14.76 4.45
C SER A 156 13.88 14.39 5.56
N ASP A 157 13.42 13.83 6.69
CA ASP A 157 14.29 13.31 7.77
C ASP A 157 14.20 11.79 7.95
N GLY A 158 13.50 11.10 7.05
CA GLY A 158 13.23 9.66 7.15
C GLY A 158 12.08 9.31 8.10
N ASN A 159 11.03 10.14 8.13
CA ASN A 159 9.81 9.96 8.96
C ASN A 159 10.07 9.98 10.47
N LYS A 160 11.03 10.81 10.92
CA LYS A 160 11.42 10.97 12.34
C LYS A 160 10.65 12.07 13.03
N THR A 161 10.35 13.18 12.35
CA THR A 161 9.49 14.25 12.88
C THR A 161 8.12 14.27 12.21
N ILE A 162 7.22 15.09 12.76
CA ILE A 162 5.87 15.32 12.24
C ILE A 162 5.78 16.79 11.81
N ILE A 163 5.17 17.00 10.65
CA ILE A 163 4.97 18.32 10.02
C ILE A 163 3.49 18.54 9.70
N PRO A 164 3.05 19.80 9.51
CA PRO A 164 1.71 20.14 9.04
C PRO A 164 1.33 19.46 7.73
N ASP A 165 0.08 19.01 7.67
CA ASP A 165 -0.56 18.53 6.44
C ASP A 165 -1.90 19.25 6.28
N LEU A 166 -3.06 18.58 6.35
CA LEU A 166 -4.37 19.23 6.31
C LEU A 166 -4.65 20.14 7.53
N ALA A 167 -4.09 19.80 8.69
CA ALA A 167 -3.95 20.72 9.81
C ALA A 167 -2.69 21.59 9.61
N SER A 168 -2.87 22.91 9.63
CA SER A 168 -1.77 23.88 9.54
C SER A 168 -0.98 23.99 10.85
N SER A 169 -1.62 23.71 11.97
CA SER A 169 -1.03 23.69 13.32
C SER A 169 -1.85 22.81 14.25
N TRP A 170 -1.29 22.51 15.42
CA TRP A 170 -1.97 21.77 16.47
C TRP A 170 -1.52 22.22 17.85
N GLU A 171 -2.33 21.93 18.85
CA GLU A 171 -2.07 22.17 20.27
C GLU A 171 -2.23 20.86 21.05
N MET A 172 -1.43 20.69 22.10
CA MET A 172 -1.59 19.63 23.09
C MET A 172 -1.93 20.28 24.43
N SER A 173 -2.94 19.78 25.14
CA SER A 173 -3.15 20.19 26.52
C SER A 173 -2.00 19.74 27.42
N GLN A 174 -1.75 20.48 28.51
CA GLN A 174 -0.61 20.22 29.39
C GLN A 174 -0.66 18.86 30.10
N ASP A 175 -1.86 18.32 30.28
CA ASP A 175 -2.11 16.97 30.82
C ASP A 175 -1.95 15.85 29.77
N GLY A 176 -1.75 16.20 28.49
CA GLY A 176 -1.69 15.25 27.36
C GLY A 176 -3.01 14.54 27.05
N LEU A 177 -4.14 15.03 27.58
CA LEU A 177 -5.47 14.41 27.42
C LEU A 177 -6.29 14.98 26.26
N SER A 178 -5.80 16.00 25.56
CA SER A 178 -6.43 16.49 24.34
C SER A 178 -5.44 16.98 23.30
N TYR A 179 -5.80 16.77 22.03
CA TYR A 179 -5.12 17.32 20.86
C TYR A 179 -6.12 18.15 20.06
N THR A 180 -5.80 19.41 19.79
CA THR A 180 -6.63 20.30 18.97
C THR A 180 -5.90 20.60 17.67
N TYR A 181 -6.54 20.37 16.53
CA TYR A 181 -5.98 20.56 15.19
C TYR A 181 -6.70 21.71 14.48
N HIS A 182 -5.93 22.62 13.91
CA HIS A 182 -6.43 23.78 13.16
C HIS A 182 -6.28 23.50 11.66
N LEU A 183 -7.40 23.28 10.99
CA LEU A 183 -7.49 22.88 9.58
C LEU A 183 -7.25 24.05 8.64
N ARG A 184 -6.69 23.76 7.47
CA ARG A 184 -6.54 24.76 6.41
C ARG A 184 -7.90 25.16 5.83
N PRO A 185 -8.20 26.46 5.71
CA PRO A 185 -9.39 26.92 5.01
C PRO A 185 -9.30 26.61 3.51
N GLY A 186 -10.44 26.32 2.89
CA GLY A 186 -10.56 26.22 1.44
C GLY A 186 -9.94 24.97 0.78
N VAL A 187 -9.51 23.97 1.55
CA VAL A 187 -9.12 22.67 1.00
C VAL A 187 -10.31 22.02 0.30
N LYS A 188 -10.08 21.49 -0.89
CA LYS A 188 -11.09 20.79 -1.69
C LYS A 188 -10.78 19.30 -1.80
N PHE A 189 -11.85 18.50 -1.78
CA PHE A 189 -11.81 17.14 -2.29
C PHE A 189 -11.81 17.15 -3.84
N HIS A 190 -11.43 16.04 -4.47
CA HIS A 190 -11.36 15.90 -5.93
C HIS A 190 -12.71 16.10 -6.65
N ASP A 191 -13.83 15.94 -5.95
CA ASP A 191 -15.18 16.23 -6.45
C ASP A 191 -15.58 17.73 -6.36
N GLY A 192 -14.64 18.59 -5.91
CA GLY A 192 -14.82 20.03 -5.75
C GLY A 192 -15.48 20.45 -4.43
N SER A 193 -15.99 19.50 -3.63
CA SER A 193 -16.53 19.78 -2.30
C SER A 193 -15.44 20.30 -1.35
N THR A 194 -15.83 21.09 -0.35
CA THR A 194 -14.87 21.72 0.57
C THR A 194 -14.74 20.86 1.82
N MET A 195 -13.51 20.58 2.25
CA MET A 195 -13.21 19.83 3.46
C MET A 195 -13.51 20.65 4.71
N THR A 196 -14.09 20.01 5.72
CA THR A 196 -14.47 20.60 7.01
C THR A 196 -14.04 19.71 8.18
N ALA A 197 -14.16 20.24 9.40
CA ALA A 197 -13.99 19.47 10.64
C ALA A 197 -14.92 18.24 10.72
N ASP A 198 -16.11 18.30 10.12
CA ASP A 198 -17.07 17.19 10.08
C ASP A 198 -16.56 15.97 9.30
N ASP A 199 -15.79 16.18 8.22
CA ASP A 199 -15.17 15.12 7.42
C ASP A 199 -14.06 14.41 8.20
N VAL A 200 -13.28 15.18 8.97
CA VAL A 200 -12.25 14.65 9.88
C VAL A 200 -12.90 13.85 11.01
N VAL A 201 -13.95 14.38 11.65
CA VAL A 201 -14.71 13.69 12.70
C VAL A 201 -15.30 12.38 12.18
N ALA A 202 -15.94 12.39 11.00
CA ALA A 202 -16.48 11.17 10.38
C ALA A 202 -15.37 10.14 10.07
N THR A 203 -14.25 10.60 9.49
CA THR A 203 -13.06 9.79 9.20
C THR A 203 -12.53 9.09 10.46
N TYR A 204 -12.24 9.83 11.53
CA TYR A 204 -11.67 9.24 12.73
C TYR A 204 -12.70 8.44 13.53
N ASN A 205 -13.99 8.79 13.52
CA ASN A 205 -15.01 7.93 14.11
C ASN A 205 -15.08 6.56 13.40
N LYS A 206 -14.96 6.50 12.06
CA LYS A 206 -14.83 5.23 11.31
C LYS A 206 -13.57 4.43 11.71
N ILE A 207 -12.44 5.09 11.93
CA ILE A 207 -11.18 4.43 12.28
C ILE A 207 -11.17 3.92 13.73
N ILE A 208 -11.68 4.72 14.67
CA ILE A 208 -11.56 4.50 16.13
C ILE A 208 -12.75 3.68 16.66
N PHE A 209 -13.96 3.97 16.16
CA PHE A 209 -15.23 3.36 16.56
C PHE A 209 -15.92 2.70 15.34
N PRO A 210 -15.28 1.73 14.67
CA PRO A 210 -15.83 1.09 13.48
C PRO A 210 -17.16 0.41 13.79
N GLY A 211 -18.18 0.67 12.97
CA GLY A 211 -19.47 -0.01 13.06
C GLY A 211 -19.38 -1.50 12.67
N THR A 212 -20.43 -2.25 12.99
CA THR A 212 -20.53 -3.69 12.68
C THR A 212 -20.20 -4.00 11.22
N GLY A 213 -19.23 -4.88 10.99
CA GLY A 213 -18.78 -5.27 9.65
C GLY A 213 -17.70 -4.37 9.02
N VAL A 214 -17.37 -3.23 9.63
CA VAL A 214 -16.23 -2.38 9.22
C VAL A 214 -14.97 -2.87 9.94
N LEU A 215 -13.93 -3.19 9.17
CA LEU A 215 -12.62 -3.52 9.76
C LEU A 215 -11.86 -2.23 10.06
N SER A 216 -11.08 -2.17 11.14
CA SER A 216 -10.09 -1.11 11.34
C SER A 216 -8.84 -1.70 11.99
N PRO A 217 -7.77 -1.98 11.22
CA PRO A 217 -6.50 -2.45 11.77
C PRO A 217 -5.77 -1.38 12.60
N ARG A 218 -6.23 -0.12 12.55
CA ARG A 218 -5.58 1.04 13.23
C ARG A 218 -6.33 1.47 14.49
N LYS A 219 -7.50 0.91 14.80
CA LYS A 219 -8.31 1.31 15.98
C LYS A 219 -7.49 1.32 17.28
N ASP A 220 -6.59 0.35 17.46
CA ASP A 220 -5.86 0.15 18.72
C ASP A 220 -4.75 1.20 18.93
N MET A 221 -4.22 1.77 17.84
CA MET A 221 -3.33 2.93 17.88
C MET A 221 -4.02 4.16 18.52
N PHE A 222 -5.34 4.26 18.37
CA PHE A 222 -6.19 5.29 18.93
C PHE A 222 -6.96 4.83 20.18
N ALA A 223 -6.66 3.69 20.79
CA ALA A 223 -7.41 3.14 21.94
C ALA A 223 -7.44 4.03 23.20
N ALA A 224 -6.64 5.10 23.23
CA ALA A 224 -6.68 6.15 24.25
C ALA A 224 -7.75 7.22 23.99
N VAL A 225 -8.16 7.43 22.74
CA VAL A 225 -9.17 8.42 22.33
C VAL A 225 -10.55 7.95 22.78
N THR A 226 -11.31 8.84 23.41
CA THR A 226 -12.70 8.65 23.84
C THR A 226 -13.69 9.40 22.96
N LYS A 227 -13.28 10.50 22.34
CA LYS A 227 -14.11 11.32 21.45
C LYS A 227 -13.25 12.04 20.42
N VAL A 228 -13.78 12.22 19.22
CA VAL A 228 -13.32 13.22 18.25
C VAL A 228 -14.50 14.14 17.95
N GLU A 229 -14.29 15.45 18.00
CA GLU A 229 -15.35 16.45 17.86
C GLU A 229 -14.90 17.66 17.05
N ALA A 230 -15.81 18.22 16.26
CA ALA A 230 -15.65 19.53 15.66
C ALA A 230 -15.95 20.57 16.74
N VAL A 231 -15.00 21.47 16.99
CA VAL A 231 -15.18 22.64 17.86
C VAL A 231 -15.84 23.77 17.07
N ASP A 232 -15.43 23.91 15.81
CA ASP A 232 -15.99 24.79 14.78
C ASP A 232 -15.66 24.17 13.39
N PRO A 233 -16.06 24.78 12.25
CA PRO A 233 -15.85 24.19 10.92
C PRO A 233 -14.40 23.91 10.51
N LEU A 234 -13.41 24.53 11.17
CA LEU A 234 -11.97 24.37 10.88
C LEU A 234 -11.16 23.90 12.10
N THR A 235 -11.76 23.64 13.26
CA THR A 235 -11.05 23.15 14.44
C THR A 235 -11.59 21.81 14.92
N VAL A 236 -10.71 20.81 15.02
CA VAL A 236 -11.04 19.44 15.47
C VAL A 236 -10.32 19.12 16.75
N ARG A 237 -11.04 18.62 17.77
CA ARG A 237 -10.47 18.20 19.05
C ARG A 237 -10.62 16.69 19.24
N PHE A 238 -9.52 16.07 19.64
CA PHE A 238 -9.46 14.69 20.12
C PHE A 238 -9.40 14.73 21.64
N VAL A 239 -10.25 13.95 22.31
CA VAL A 239 -10.26 13.79 23.77
C VAL A 239 -9.76 12.38 24.10
N LEU A 240 -8.84 12.27 25.06
CA LEU A 240 -8.18 11.03 25.44
C LEU A 240 -8.40 10.73 26.93
N LYS A 241 -8.51 9.45 27.29
CA LYS A 241 -8.56 8.97 28.70
C LYS A 241 -7.18 8.80 29.35
N ARG A 242 -6.11 8.91 28.57
CA ARG A 242 -4.71 8.87 28.98
C ARG A 242 -3.83 9.43 27.86
N PRO A 243 -2.63 9.99 28.14
CA PRO A 243 -1.71 10.40 27.09
C PRO A 243 -1.36 9.24 26.14
N SER A 244 -1.20 9.54 24.85
CA SER A 244 -0.86 8.54 23.84
C SER A 244 -0.13 9.16 22.66
N ALA A 245 1.20 8.95 22.62
CA ALA A 245 2.02 9.28 21.46
C ALA A 245 1.52 8.57 20.20
N GLY A 246 1.06 7.31 20.29
CA GLY A 246 0.51 6.56 19.17
C GLY A 246 -0.75 7.20 18.57
N ALA A 247 -1.62 7.79 19.39
CA ALA A 247 -2.80 8.49 18.89
C ALA A 247 -2.42 9.80 18.17
N PHE A 248 -1.35 10.47 18.61
CA PHE A 248 -0.83 11.66 17.93
C PHE A 248 -0.11 11.30 16.63
N THR A 249 0.91 10.43 16.67
CA THR A 249 1.68 10.01 15.49
C THR A 249 0.81 9.30 14.45
N GLY A 250 -0.24 8.60 14.89
CA GLY A 250 -1.26 8.00 14.03
C GLY A 250 -1.94 8.99 13.09
N THR A 251 -2.07 10.26 13.46
CA THR A 251 -2.64 11.31 12.58
C THR A 251 -1.73 11.70 11.41
N GLY A 252 -0.45 11.29 11.46
CA GLY A 252 0.56 11.52 10.43
C GLY A 252 0.81 10.38 9.45
N THR A 253 0.08 9.26 9.55
CA THR A 253 0.34 8.04 8.77
C THR A 253 -0.56 7.93 7.53
N ALA A 254 0.00 7.52 6.39
CA ALA A 254 -0.71 7.32 5.11
C ALA A 254 -1.89 6.32 5.14
N TRP A 255 -2.15 5.66 6.27
CA TRP A 255 -3.32 4.80 6.49
C TRP A 255 -4.54 5.53 7.03
N ASN A 256 -4.37 6.73 7.61
CA ASN A 256 -5.41 7.50 8.27
C ASN A 256 -5.67 8.79 7.48
N VAL A 257 -5.95 8.60 6.19
CA VAL A 257 -6.28 9.67 5.23
C VAL A 257 -7.65 10.28 5.51
N ILE A 258 -7.83 11.56 5.19
CA ILE A 258 -9.13 12.22 5.34
C ILE A 258 -10.04 11.89 4.15
N VAL A 259 -11.27 11.49 4.46
CA VAL A 259 -12.32 11.12 3.51
C VAL A 259 -13.56 11.94 3.80
N SER A 260 -14.28 12.38 2.76
CA SER A 260 -15.50 13.17 2.96
C SER A 260 -16.58 12.38 3.72
N LYS A 261 -17.25 13.04 4.66
CA LYS A 261 -18.37 12.49 5.44
C LYS A 261 -19.47 11.96 4.52
N LYS A 262 -19.80 12.71 3.46
CA LYS A 262 -20.76 12.33 2.41
C LYS A 262 -20.40 11.00 1.74
N THR A 263 -19.14 10.80 1.36
CA THR A 263 -18.65 9.55 0.78
C THR A 263 -18.77 8.39 1.77
N LEU A 264 -18.40 8.62 3.03
CA LEU A 264 -18.48 7.61 4.09
C LEU A 264 -19.92 7.17 4.37
N GLU A 265 -20.85 8.13 4.49
CA GLU A 265 -22.28 7.88 4.71
C GLU A 265 -22.92 7.14 3.53
N ALA A 266 -22.69 7.61 2.29
CA ALA A 266 -23.23 6.98 1.08
C ALA A 266 -22.80 5.50 0.90
N ASN A 267 -21.61 5.15 1.40
CA ASN A 267 -21.03 3.80 1.31
C ASN A 267 -21.08 3.03 2.64
N LYS A 268 -21.87 3.47 3.63
CA LYS A 268 -22.04 2.81 4.95
C LYS A 268 -20.70 2.49 5.63
N ASN A 269 -19.75 3.44 5.58
CA ASN A 269 -18.38 3.32 6.10
C ASN A 269 -17.53 2.18 5.48
N ASN A 270 -17.86 1.68 4.28
CA ASN A 270 -17.10 0.62 3.63
C ASN A 270 -16.69 0.98 2.18
N LEU A 271 -15.43 1.40 1.99
CA LEU A 271 -14.92 1.80 0.68
C LEU A 271 -14.10 0.69 -0.02
N LYS A 272 -14.13 -0.55 0.49
CA LYS A 272 -13.28 -1.66 0.00
C LYS A 272 -13.34 -1.85 -1.52
N THR A 273 -14.51 -1.62 -2.13
CA THR A 273 -14.80 -1.81 -3.56
C THR A 273 -15.12 -0.49 -4.28
N VAL A 274 -14.77 0.66 -3.71
CA VAL A 274 -14.99 1.99 -4.29
C VAL A 274 -13.65 2.50 -4.83
N PRO A 275 -13.34 2.37 -6.13
CA PRO A 275 -12.02 2.73 -6.66
C PRO A 275 -11.76 4.24 -6.69
N ASP A 276 -12.81 5.03 -6.91
CA ASP A 276 -12.73 6.46 -7.18
C ASP A 276 -13.53 7.26 -6.13
N TYR A 277 -13.09 7.19 -4.87
CA TYR A 277 -13.60 8.11 -3.85
C TYR A 277 -12.72 9.36 -3.77
N PRO A 278 -13.32 10.56 -3.65
CA PRO A 278 -12.57 11.79 -3.77
C PRO A 278 -11.68 12.00 -2.54
N GLY A 279 -10.38 12.18 -2.80
CA GLY A 279 -9.39 12.59 -1.80
C GLY A 279 -9.11 14.08 -1.85
N THR A 280 -8.21 14.57 -0.99
CA THR A 280 -7.70 15.95 -1.02
C THR A 280 -6.35 16.08 -1.73
N GLY A 281 -5.73 14.94 -2.07
CA GLY A 281 -4.30 14.84 -2.34
C GLY A 281 -3.81 15.44 -3.66
N PRO A 282 -2.49 15.43 -3.89
CA PRO A 282 -1.83 16.05 -5.04
C PRO A 282 -2.16 15.41 -6.38
N PHE A 283 -2.73 14.21 -6.40
CA PHE A 283 -3.18 13.52 -7.60
C PHE A 283 -4.61 12.98 -7.42
N ARG A 284 -5.31 12.72 -8.53
CA ARG A 284 -6.63 12.08 -8.58
C ARG A 284 -6.60 10.86 -9.51
N LEU A 285 -7.50 9.90 -9.32
CA LEU A 285 -7.59 8.74 -10.19
C LEU A 285 -8.06 9.16 -11.60
N VAL A 286 -7.45 8.57 -12.63
CA VAL A 286 -7.89 8.68 -14.03
C VAL A 286 -8.42 7.34 -14.51
N ARG A 287 -7.69 6.26 -14.21
CA ARG A 287 -8.04 4.91 -14.67
C ARG A 287 -7.47 3.87 -13.72
N PHE A 288 -8.27 2.86 -13.40
CA PHE A 288 -7.78 1.62 -12.79
C PHE A 288 -8.05 0.46 -13.74
N THR A 289 -7.00 -0.28 -14.11
CA THR A 289 -7.11 -1.52 -14.88
C THR A 289 -6.59 -2.65 -14.01
N VAL A 290 -7.53 -3.49 -13.55
CA VAL A 290 -7.32 -4.59 -12.60
C VAL A 290 -6.25 -5.56 -13.11
N GLY A 291 -5.17 -5.78 -12.34
CA GLY A 291 -4.06 -6.66 -12.72
C GLY A 291 -3.05 -6.02 -13.67
N GLU A 292 -3.18 -4.73 -13.99
CA GLU A 292 -2.32 -4.03 -14.96
C GLU A 292 -1.74 -2.74 -14.38
N GLN A 293 -2.59 -1.73 -14.09
CA GLN A 293 -2.12 -0.41 -13.64
C GLN A 293 -3.18 0.47 -12.99
N ILE A 294 -2.74 1.34 -12.09
CA ILE A 294 -3.45 2.51 -11.56
C ILE A 294 -2.81 3.75 -12.17
N VAL A 295 -3.60 4.57 -12.87
CA VAL A 295 -3.16 5.83 -13.48
C VAL A 295 -3.79 6.99 -12.73
N SER A 296 -2.96 7.89 -12.20
CA SER A 296 -3.38 9.12 -11.52
C SER A 296 -2.78 10.35 -12.20
N GLU A 297 -3.55 11.42 -12.29
CA GLU A 297 -3.09 12.73 -12.80
C GLU A 297 -3.05 13.78 -11.69
N ARG A 298 -2.29 14.86 -11.90
CA ARG A 298 -2.21 16.03 -11.04
C ARG A 298 -3.60 16.56 -10.69
N ASN A 299 -3.87 16.76 -9.40
CA ASN A 299 -5.01 17.53 -8.93
C ASN A 299 -4.75 19.04 -9.19
N PRO A 300 -5.50 19.71 -10.10
CA PRO A 300 -5.28 21.14 -10.41
C PRO A 300 -5.65 22.05 -9.23
N ASP A 301 -6.59 21.61 -8.39
CA ASP A 301 -7.12 22.36 -7.25
C ASP A 301 -6.34 22.09 -5.95
N TYR A 302 -5.22 21.35 -6.00
CA TYR A 302 -4.45 20.97 -4.82
C TYR A 302 -4.10 22.18 -3.95
N TRP A 303 -4.29 22.05 -2.64
CA TRP A 303 -4.20 23.16 -1.70
C TRP A 303 -2.75 23.63 -1.50
N ASN A 304 -1.77 22.73 -1.62
CA ASN A 304 -0.36 23.06 -1.41
C ASN A 304 0.26 23.62 -2.71
N LYS A 305 0.12 24.93 -2.89
CA LYS A 305 0.48 25.61 -4.14
C LYS A 305 1.97 25.45 -4.50
N GLY A 306 2.22 25.18 -5.77
CA GLY A 306 3.55 24.83 -6.29
C GLY A 306 3.85 23.34 -6.27
N LEU A 307 3.03 22.49 -5.64
CA LEU A 307 3.12 21.03 -5.67
C LEU A 307 1.88 20.40 -6.35
N PRO A 308 1.96 19.14 -6.82
CA PRO A 308 3.18 18.36 -7.04
C PRO A 308 4.06 18.94 -8.16
N TYR A 309 5.24 18.37 -8.42
CA TYR A 309 6.02 18.70 -9.62
C TYR A 309 5.57 17.92 -10.84
N LEU A 310 5.29 16.63 -10.67
CA LEU A 310 4.87 15.67 -11.69
C LEU A 310 3.44 15.95 -12.19
N ASP A 311 3.16 15.59 -13.44
CA ASP A 311 1.82 15.65 -14.04
C ASP A 311 0.98 14.40 -13.71
N GLY A 312 1.62 13.29 -13.34
CA GLY A 312 0.92 12.08 -12.94
C GLY A 312 1.81 11.04 -12.28
N VAL A 313 1.16 9.98 -11.79
CA VAL A 313 1.78 8.77 -11.27
C VAL A 313 1.05 7.57 -11.87
N THR A 314 1.80 6.62 -12.43
CA THR A 314 1.27 5.34 -12.91
C THR A 314 1.88 4.21 -12.10
N THR A 315 1.07 3.53 -11.30
CA THR A 315 1.50 2.34 -10.56
C THR A 315 1.14 1.09 -11.35
N LEU A 316 2.15 0.41 -11.88
CA LEU A 316 2.04 -0.87 -12.59
C LEU A 316 1.89 -2.00 -11.58
N GLU A 317 0.94 -2.91 -11.77
CA GLU A 317 0.75 -4.09 -10.91
C GLU A 317 1.72 -5.23 -11.33
N ALA A 318 3.01 -4.91 -11.39
CA ALA A 318 4.04 -5.69 -12.07
C ALA A 318 4.54 -6.94 -11.32
N GLY A 319 4.02 -7.23 -10.12
CA GLY A 319 4.34 -8.44 -9.36
C GLY A 319 5.56 -8.37 -8.44
N GLY A 320 6.12 -7.17 -8.23
CA GLY A 320 7.19 -6.92 -7.24
C GLY A 320 8.52 -7.62 -7.49
N GLY A 321 9.42 -7.48 -6.50
CA GLY A 321 10.71 -8.19 -6.46
C GLY A 321 11.49 -8.15 -7.78
N SER A 322 11.81 -9.32 -8.33
CA SER A 322 12.57 -9.45 -9.60
C SER A 322 11.84 -8.86 -10.81
N ALA A 323 10.51 -8.89 -10.84
CA ALA A 323 9.73 -8.30 -11.93
C ALA A 323 9.71 -6.76 -11.84
N GLY A 324 9.62 -6.22 -10.63
CA GLY A 324 9.81 -4.79 -10.36
C GLY A 324 11.21 -4.31 -10.74
N ALA A 325 12.26 -5.04 -10.33
CA ALA A 325 13.65 -4.75 -10.72
C ALA A 325 13.83 -4.76 -12.25
N ALA A 326 13.29 -5.76 -12.94
CA ALA A 326 13.33 -5.83 -14.40
C ALA A 326 12.56 -4.68 -15.08
N ALA A 327 11.46 -4.20 -14.49
CA ALA A 327 10.75 -3.02 -15.00
C ALA A 327 11.60 -1.74 -14.91
N VAL A 328 12.40 -1.59 -13.86
CA VAL A 328 13.37 -0.49 -13.74
C VAL A 328 14.53 -0.65 -14.74
N PHE A 329 15.17 -1.81 -14.78
CA PHE A 329 16.31 -2.06 -15.69
C PHE A 329 15.95 -1.99 -17.18
N THR A 330 14.67 -2.14 -17.53
CA THR A 330 14.17 -1.98 -18.91
C THR A 330 13.53 -0.61 -19.19
N GLY A 331 13.59 0.34 -18.25
CA GLY A 331 13.03 1.69 -18.42
C GLY A 331 11.50 1.74 -18.52
N LYS A 332 10.81 0.68 -18.06
CA LYS A 332 9.34 0.61 -17.98
C LYS A 332 8.80 1.30 -16.73
N ALA A 333 9.59 1.34 -15.66
CA ALA A 333 9.33 2.05 -14.41
C ALA A 333 10.57 2.86 -13.99
N GLU A 334 10.37 3.99 -13.29
CA GLU A 334 11.46 4.74 -12.66
C GLU A 334 11.72 4.27 -11.21
N TYR A 335 10.76 3.61 -10.57
CA TYR A 335 10.85 3.19 -9.18
C TYR A 335 10.23 1.80 -8.96
N ALA A 336 10.88 0.97 -8.14
CA ALA A 336 10.38 -0.33 -7.69
C ALA A 336 10.92 -0.67 -6.31
N GLY A 337 10.18 -1.48 -5.55
CA GLY A 337 10.76 -2.27 -4.47
C GLY A 337 11.58 -3.42 -5.07
N ILE A 338 12.81 -3.63 -4.59
CA ILE A 338 13.67 -4.75 -5.02
C ILE A 338 14.09 -5.61 -3.83
N SER A 339 14.25 -6.91 -4.07
CA SER A 339 14.81 -7.84 -3.10
C SER A 339 16.29 -7.53 -2.84
N TYR A 340 16.77 -7.77 -1.62
CA TYR A 340 18.13 -7.39 -1.20
C TYR A 340 19.24 -8.05 -2.04
N ASP A 341 19.02 -9.27 -2.51
CA ASP A 341 19.91 -10.02 -3.41
C ASP A 341 20.09 -9.36 -4.79
N LEU A 342 19.16 -8.50 -5.20
CA LEU A 342 19.22 -7.75 -6.47
C LEU A 342 19.93 -6.40 -6.35
N VAL A 343 20.24 -5.93 -5.13
CA VAL A 343 20.94 -4.66 -4.91
C VAL A 343 22.29 -4.60 -5.65
N PRO A 344 23.17 -5.62 -5.59
CA PRO A 344 24.45 -5.59 -6.34
C PRO A 344 24.28 -5.67 -7.86
N GLN A 345 23.09 -6.03 -8.37
CA GLN A 345 22.78 -5.91 -9.80
C GLN A 345 22.31 -4.49 -10.13
N ALA A 346 21.48 -3.89 -9.27
CA ALA A 346 21.00 -2.52 -9.43
C ALA A 346 22.13 -1.48 -9.36
N GLU A 347 23.11 -1.67 -8.47
CA GLU A 347 24.29 -0.81 -8.39
C GLU A 347 25.14 -0.87 -9.67
N ARG A 348 25.21 -2.04 -10.33
CA ARG A 348 25.97 -2.23 -11.58
C ARG A 348 25.26 -1.75 -12.84
N SER A 349 23.93 -1.62 -12.83
CA SER A 349 23.16 -1.10 -13.98
C SER A 349 23.00 0.42 -13.97
N ASN A 350 23.43 1.08 -12.89
CA ASN A 350 23.33 2.54 -12.69
C ASN A 350 24.67 3.28 -12.83
N GLY A 351 25.75 2.59 -13.22
CA GLY A 351 27.10 3.12 -13.45
C GLY A 351 27.54 2.98 -14.91
#